data_AF-A0A1C4GSL2-F1
#
_entry.id   AF-A0A1C4GSL2-F1
#
_cell.length_a   1.000
_cell.length_b   1.000
_cell.length_c   1.000
_cell.angle_alpha   90.00
_cell.angle_beta   90.00
_cell.angle_gamma   90.00
#
_symmetry.space_group_name_H-M   'P 1'
#
loop_
_entity.id
_entity.type
_entity.pdbx_description
1 polymer ?
#
loop_
_entity_poly.entity_id
_entity_poly.type
_entity_poly.pdbx_seq_one_letter_code
_entity_poly.pdbx_strand_id
1 'polypeptide(L)' 'MKQIFKVSTDSLRSCPYCRNVDVGGICFEKGINHMLSEHNYQIEHIGTETIEGDLGLFHTTVAILSVED' A
#
# COMPACT_ATOMS: atom_id res chain seq x y z
N MET A 1 1.47 -0.33 -19.68
CA MET A 1 0.85 -1.58 -19.15
C MET A 1 0.45 -1.27 -17.71
N LYS A 2 -0.80 -1.56 -17.29
CA LYS A 2 -1.25 -1.18 -15.95
C LYS A 2 -0.66 -2.10 -14.88
N GLN A 3 0.21 -1.57 -14.03
CA GLN A 3 0.72 -2.25 -12.84
C GLN A 3 -0.17 -1.90 -11.63
N ILE A 4 -0.52 -2.90 -10.81
CA ILE A 4 -1.31 -2.72 -9.59
C ILE A 4 -0.43 -2.96 -8.36
N PHE A 5 -0.53 -2.07 -7.37
CA PHE A 5 0.21 -2.14 -6.12
C PHE A 5 -0.73 -1.99 -4.92
N LYS A 6 -0.88 -3.06 -4.14
CA LYS A 6 -1.67 -3.07 -2.90
C LYS A 6 -0.79 -2.68 -1.72
N VAL A 7 -1.28 -1.72 -0.93
CA VAL A 7 -0.68 -1.26 0.33
C VAL A 7 -1.67 -1.56 1.46
N SER A 8 -1.20 -2.08 2.60
CA SER A 8 -2.04 -2.38 3.78
C SER A 8 -1.38 -1.84 5.05
N THR A 9 -2.18 -1.43 6.04
CA THR A 9 -1.67 -1.09 7.38
C THR A 9 -1.20 -2.29 8.19
N ASP A 10 -1.53 -3.53 7.80
CA ASP A 10 -1.02 -4.74 8.46
C ASP A 10 0.35 -5.18 7.91
N SER A 11 0.69 -4.78 6.68
CA SER A 11 1.85 -5.31 5.96
C SER A 11 2.85 -4.21 5.64
N LEU A 12 4.12 -4.41 6.01
CA LEU A 12 5.22 -3.55 5.57
C LEU A 12 5.87 -4.13 4.31
N ARG A 13 6.03 -3.32 3.28
CA ARG A 13 6.72 -3.68 2.03
C ARG A 13 7.73 -2.61 1.68
N SER A 14 8.74 -2.95 0.89
CA SER A 14 9.64 -1.95 0.31
C SER A 14 9.06 -1.40 -0.99
N CYS A 15 9.34 -0.13 -1.28
CA CYS A 15 9.12 0.48 -2.58
C CYS A 15 9.89 -0.31 -3.66
N PRO A 16 9.25 -0.66 -4.79
CA PRO A 16 9.89 -1.44 -5.84
C PRO A 16 11.00 -0.68 -6.60
N TYR A 17 11.02 0.66 -6.52
CA TYR A 17 11.99 1.50 -7.24
C TYR A 17 13.09 2.08 -6.32
N CYS A 18 12.82 2.23 -5.03
CA CYS A 18 13.73 2.86 -4.07
C CYS A 18 14.30 1.84 -3.08
N ARG A 19 15.63 1.82 -2.93
CA ARG A 19 16.28 1.05 -1.86
C ARG A 19 16.03 1.78 -0.53
N ASN A 20 15.36 1.13 0.42
CA ASN A 20 15.09 1.61 1.80
C ASN A 20 13.92 2.59 1.99
N VAL A 21 12.90 2.55 1.12
CA VAL A 21 11.63 3.23 1.42
C VAL A 21 10.57 2.19 1.74
N ASP A 22 10.02 2.26 2.94
CA ASP A 22 8.93 1.38 3.36
C ASP A 22 7.56 1.95 2.98
N VAL A 23 6.67 1.06 2.56
CA VAL A 23 5.31 1.33 2.10
C VAL A 23 4.36 0.36 2.79
N GLY A 24 3.34 0.90 3.44
CA GLY A 24 2.40 0.13 4.27
C GLY A 24 2.77 0.10 5.76
N GLY A 25 2.13 -0.76 6.54
CA GLY A 25 2.36 -0.86 7.98
C GLY A 25 2.14 0.48 8.69
N ILE A 26 3.03 0.80 9.64
CA ILE A 26 3.09 2.12 10.29
C ILE A 26 3.45 3.26 9.33
N CYS A 27 4.06 2.94 8.20
CA CYS A 27 4.45 3.89 7.15
C CYS A 27 3.36 4.07 6.08
N PHE A 28 2.13 3.63 6.31
CA PHE A 28 1.07 3.58 5.30
C PHE A 28 0.86 4.90 4.55
N GLU A 29 0.56 5.98 5.27
CA GLU A 29 0.31 7.30 4.67
C GLU A 29 1.55 7.82 3.92
N LYS A 30 2.72 7.81 4.60
CA LYS A 30 3.99 8.27 4.01
C LYS A 30 4.35 7.48 2.76
N GLY A 31 4.15 6.17 2.79
CA GLY A 31 4.45 5.26 1.69
C GLY A 31 3.53 5.50 0.50
N ILE A 32 2.22 5.68 0.71
CA ILE A 32 1.29 6.04 -0.37
C ILE A 32 1.72 7.36 -0.99
N ASN A 33 1.94 8.40 -0.18
CA ASN A 33 2.33 9.71 -0.68
C ASN A 33 3.62 9.63 -1.52
N HIS A 34 4.62 8.85 -1.09
CA HIS A 34 5.82 8.57 -1.88
C HIS A 34 5.51 7.95 -3.24
N MET A 35 4.65 6.92 -3.30
CA MET A 35 4.27 6.26 -4.56
C MET A 35 3.58 7.23 -5.53
N LEU A 36 2.71 8.11 -5.01
CA LEU A 36 2.00 9.09 -5.82
C LEU A 36 2.92 10.20 -6.33
N SER A 37 3.80 10.74 -5.47
CA SER A 37 4.61 11.91 -5.80
C SER A 37 5.86 11.59 -6.60
N GLU A 38 6.46 10.41 -6.40
CA GLU A 38 7.77 10.07 -6.99
C GLU A 38 7.67 9.02 -8.10
N HIS A 39 6.65 8.17 -8.10
CA HIS A 39 6.52 7.04 -9.04
C HIS A 39 5.27 7.12 -9.92
N ASN A 40 4.57 8.25 -9.94
CA ASN A 40 3.38 8.52 -10.77
C ASN A 40 2.22 7.52 -10.56
N TYR A 41 2.16 6.87 -9.40
CA TYR A 41 1.02 6.03 -9.09
C TYR A 41 -0.24 6.89 -8.90
N GLN A 42 -1.40 6.27 -9.11
CA GLN A 42 -2.72 6.83 -8.86
C GLN A 42 -3.46 5.97 -7.84
N ILE A 43 -4.33 6.57 -7.05
CA ILE A 43 -5.22 5.85 -6.14
C ILE A 43 -6.42 5.33 -6.93
N GLU A 44 -6.62 4.03 -6.93
CA GLU A 44 -7.83 3.39 -7.48
C GLU A 44 -8.90 3.23 -6.41
N HIS A 45 -8.49 2.86 -5.19
CA HIS A 45 -9.39 2.62 -4.08
C HIS A 45 -8.68 2.76 -2.73
N ILE A 46 -9.41 3.25 -1.71
CA ILE A 46 -9.03 3.17 -0.30
C ILE A 46 -10.23 2.64 0.47
N GLY A 47 -9.98 1.64 1.31
CA GLY A 47 -11.03 0.98 2.09
C GLY A 47 -10.49 0.18 3.25
N THR A 48 -11.35 -0.68 3.79
CA THR A 48 -11.02 -1.57 4.91
C THR A 48 -11.19 -3.01 4.47
N GLU A 49 -10.22 -3.85 4.80
CA GLU A 49 -10.33 -5.30 4.70
C GLU A 49 -10.40 -5.92 6.09
N THR A 50 -11.14 -7.02 6.20
CA THR A 50 -11.15 -7.86 7.39
C THR A 50 -10.27 -9.07 7.15
N ILE A 51 -9.30 -9.29 8.04
CA ILE A 51 -8.35 -10.40 7.97
C ILE A 51 -8.57 -11.30 9.16
N GLU A 52 -8.56 -12.60 8.95
CA GLU A 52 -8.55 -13.60 10.00
C GLU A 52 -7.12 -13.86 10.46
N GLY A 53 -6.86 -13.77 11.76
CA GLY A 53 -5.59 -14.13 12.38
C GLY A 53 -5.80 -14.96 13.64
N ASP A 54 -4.69 -15.35 14.29
CA ASP A 54 -4.71 -16.32 15.40
C ASP A 54 -5.52 -15.88 16.63
N LEU A 55 -5.78 -14.57 16.78
CA LEU A 55 -6.57 -14.00 17.88
C LEU A 55 -7.98 -13.56 17.46
N GLY A 56 -8.39 -13.86 16.22
CA GLY A 56 -9.70 -13.49 15.67
C GLY A 56 -9.60 -12.56 14.46
N LEU A 57 -10.65 -11.76 14.24
CA LEU A 57 -10.77 -10.87 13.09
C LEU A 57 -10.11 -9.51 13.38
N PHE A 58 -9.32 -9.04 12.41
CA PHE A 58 -8.69 -7.73 12.43
C PHE A 58 -9.15 -6.90 11.24
N HIS A 59 -9.24 -5.59 11.44
CA HIS A 59 -9.51 -4.65 10.35
C HIS A 59 -8.23 -3.92 9.97
N THR A 60 -7.92 -3.92 8.67
CA THR A 60 -6.79 -3.18 8.12
C THR A 60 -7.29 -2.16 7.11
N THR A 61 -6.63 -1.01 7.04
CA THR A 61 -6.83 -0.07 5.94
C THR A 61 -5.99 -0.52 4.75
N VAL A 62 -6.59 -0.53 3.58
CA VAL A 62 -5.92 -0.87 2.32
C VAL A 62 -6.06 0.24 1.31
N ALA A 63 -5.02 0.42 0.51
CA ALA A 63 -5.03 1.26 -0.67
C ALA A 63 -4.61 0.41 -1.89
N ILE A 64 -5.39 0.51 -2.97
CA ILE A 64 -5.05 -0.04 -4.27
C ILE A 64 -4.55 1.10 -5.12
N LEU A 65 -3.28 0.99 -5.54
CA LEU A 65 -2.63 1.95 -6.40
C LEU A 65 -2.40 1.36 -7.78
N SER A 66 -2.31 2.21 -8.80
CA SER A 66 -1.92 1.79 -10.15
C SER A 66 -0.93 2.76 -10.79
N VAL A 67 -0.14 2.27 -11.75
CA VAL A 67 0.66 3.12 -12.64
C VAL A 67 0.61 2.53 -14.05
N GLU A 68 0.64 3.41 -15.05
CA GLU A 68 0.81 3.02 -16.45
C GLU A 68 2.29 3.14 -16.81
N ASP A 69 2.90 2.03 -17.22
CA ASP A 69 4.16 2.05 -17.99
C ASP A 69 3.94 2.60 -19.40
#